data_AF-A0A530C3Z8-F1
#
_entry.id   AF-A0A530C3Z8-F1
#
_cell.length_a   1.000
_cell.length_b   1.000
_cell.length_c   1.000
_cell.angle_alpha   90.00
_cell.angle_beta   90.00
_cell.angle_gamma   90.00
#
_symmetry.space_group_name_H-M   'P 1'
#
loop_
_entity.id
_entity.type
_entity.pdbx_description
1 polymer ?
#
loop_
_entity_poly.entity_id
_entity_poly.type
_entity_poly.pdbx_seq_one_letter_code
_entity_poly.pdbx_strand_id
1 'polypeptide(L)' 'MTVTKESVIERLKTVNGPDFTGNIVDLGMVSEIFIADSKVFFSITVPAARAQELEPLRAAAERAVKAIPGVA' A
#
# COMPACT_ATOMS: atom_id res chain seq x y z
N MET A 1 -2.29 14.94 13.87
CA MET A 1 -1.80 15.05 12.48
C MET A 1 -2.83 14.35 11.61
N THR A 2 -3.36 15.05 10.60
CA THR A 2 -4.34 14.47 9.68
C THR A 2 -3.61 13.59 8.67
N VAL A 3 -3.98 12.32 8.56
CA VAL A 3 -3.41 11.42 7.55
C VAL A 3 -3.85 11.94 6.18
N THR A 4 -2.90 12.18 5.28
CA THR A 4 -3.18 12.63 3.90
C THR A 4 -2.91 11.52 2.90
N LYS A 5 -3.53 11.61 1.72
CA LYS A 5 -3.33 10.65 0.63
C LYS A 5 -1.86 10.63 0.19
N GLU A 6 -1.21 11.79 0.14
CA GLU A 6 0.22 11.89 -0.19
C GLU A 6 1.08 11.14 0.82
N SER A 7 0.78 11.27 2.12
CA SER A 7 1.51 10.56 3.18
C SER A 7 1.41 9.04 3.03
N VAL A 8 0.21 8.55 2.67
CA VAL A 8 -0.03 7.13 2.40
C VAL A 8 0.73 6.68 1.16
N ILE A 9 0.67 7.44 0.06
CA ILE A 9 1.37 7.14 -1.19
C ILE A 9 2.87 7.03 -0.97
N GLU A 10 3.48 8.04 -0.32
CA GLU A 10 4.92 8.05 -0.03
C GLU A 10 5.33 6.84 0.81
N ARG A 11 4.45 6.40 1.71
CA ARG A 11 4.70 5.22 2.53
C ARG A 11 4.58 3.92 1.74
N LEU A 12 3.58 3.81 0.87
CA LEU A 12 3.41 2.68 -0.04
C LEU A 12 4.56 2.58 -1.06
N LYS A 13 5.17 3.69 -1.48
CA LYS A 13 6.36 3.69 -2.34
C LYS A 13 7.59 3.04 -1.69
N THR A 14 7.65 2.95 -0.36
CA THR A 14 8.73 2.21 0.32
C THR A 14 8.59 0.69 0.22
N VAL A 15 7.44 0.22 -0.27
CA VAL A 15 7.17 -1.21 -0.47
C VAL A 15 7.59 -1.59 -1.87
N ASN A 16 8.60 -2.46 -1.94
CA ASN A 16 9.12 -2.97 -3.20
C ASN A 16 8.04 -3.76 -3.94
N GLY A 17 8.02 -3.59 -5.25
CA GLY A 17 7.18 -4.36 -6.15
C GLY A 17 7.56 -5.83 -6.22
N PRO A 18 6.70 -6.67 -6.82
CA PRO A 18 7.06 -8.03 -7.19
C PRO A 18 8.37 -8.06 -7.98
N ASP A 19 9.15 -9.12 -7.80
CA ASP A 19 10.41 -9.33 -8.51
C ASP A 19 11.47 -8.22 -8.26
N PHE A 20 11.34 -7.46 -7.15
CA PHE A 20 12.18 -6.30 -6.80
C PHE A 20 12.19 -5.19 -7.87
N THR A 21 11.13 -5.13 -8.68
CA THR A 21 11.00 -4.11 -9.74
C THR A 21 10.28 -2.87 -9.19
N GLY A 22 11.03 -1.82 -8.85
CA GLY A 22 10.45 -0.56 -8.36
C GLY A 22 9.56 -0.73 -7.11
N ASN A 23 8.51 0.09 -7.02
CA ASN A 23 7.55 0.04 -5.92
C ASN A 23 6.11 -0.16 -6.39
N ILE A 24 5.25 -0.63 -5.49
CA ILE A 24 3.86 -0.98 -5.80
C ILE A 24 3.02 0.18 -6.33
N VAL A 25 3.42 1.44 -6.06
CA VAL A 25 2.72 2.62 -6.54
C VAL A 25 3.14 2.94 -7.98
N ASP A 26 4.44 3.02 -8.25
CA ASP A 26 4.99 3.31 -9.58
C ASP A 26 4.70 2.18 -10.58
N LEU A 27 4.56 0.94 -10.10
CA LEU A 27 4.08 -0.19 -10.90
C LEU A 27 2.57 -0.13 -11.21
N GLY A 28 1.84 0.86 -10.69
CA GLY A 28 0.39 0.99 -10.89
C GLY A 28 -0.43 -0.11 -10.21
N MET A 29 0.13 -0.81 -9.23
CA MET A 29 -0.58 -1.86 -8.49
C MET A 29 -1.56 -1.28 -7.47
N VAL A 30 -1.25 -0.11 -6.93
CA VAL A 30 -2.12 0.60 -5.98
C VAL A 30 -3.16 1.42 -6.75
N SER A 31 -4.43 1.12 -6.52
CA SER A 31 -5.55 1.83 -7.13
C SER A 31 -6.03 2.97 -6.21
N GLU A 32 -7.34 3.12 -6.06
CA GLU A 32 -7.92 4.20 -5.27
C GLU A 32 -7.49 4.13 -3.79
N ILE A 33 -7.07 5.28 -3.25
CA ILE A 33 -6.73 5.45 -1.84
C ILE A 33 -7.77 6.39 -1.24
N PHE A 34 -8.47 5.90 -0.22
CA PHE A 34 -9.51 6.61 0.49
C PHE A 34 -9.19 6.63 1.98
N ILE A 35 -9.41 7.76 2.64
CA ILE A 35 -9.11 7.94 4.06
C ILE A 35 -10.41 8.37 4.76
N ALA A 36 -10.83 7.61 5.76
CA ALA A 36 -12.03 7.90 6.55
C ALA A 36 -11.78 7.60 8.03
N ASP A 37 -12.05 8.56 8.91
CA ASP A 37 -11.94 8.40 10.38
C ASP A 37 -10.62 7.71 10.82
N SER A 38 -9.48 8.21 10.31
CA SER A 38 -8.14 7.64 10.56
C SER A 38 -7.91 6.22 10.01
N LYS A 39 -8.85 5.67 9.23
CA LYS A 39 -8.66 4.42 8.48
C LYS A 39 -8.29 4.71 7.05
N VAL A 40 -7.34 3.95 6.53
CA VAL A 40 -6.88 4.05 5.15
C VAL A 40 -7.35 2.82 4.39
N PHE A 41 -8.11 3.05 3.33
CA PHE A 41 -8.60 2.04 2.42
C PHE A 41 -7.86 2.19 1.10
N PHE A 42 -7.28 1.10 0.62
CA PHE A 42 -6.64 1.05 -0.68
C PHE A 42 -6.73 -0.34 -1.26
N SER A 43 -6.76 -0.43 -2.59
CA SER A 43 -6.77 -1.71 -3.30
C SER A 43 -5.42 -1.94 -3.96
N ILE A 44 -4.87 -3.14 -3.79
CA ILE A 44 -3.70 -3.59 -4.53
C ILE A 44 -4.17 -4.60 -5.57
N THR A 45 -4.04 -4.25 -6.84
CA THR A 45 -4.35 -5.15 -7.95
C THR A 45 -3.18 -6.11 -8.12
N VAL A 46 -3.44 -7.41 -7.93
CA VAL A 46 -2.47 -8.48 -8.13
C VAL A 46 -3.03 -9.55 -9.07
N PRO A 47 -2.20 -10.22 -9.89
CA PRO A 47 -2.63 -11.35 -10.70
C PRO A 47 -3.10 -12.49 -9.79
N ALA A 48 -4.28 -13.06 -10.07
CA ALA A 48 -4.84 -14.16 -9.26
C ALA A 48 -3.87 -15.35 -9.12
N ALA A 49 -3.14 -15.67 -10.19
CA ALA A 49 -2.13 -16.74 -10.21
C ALA A 49 -0.99 -16.53 -9.18
N ARG A 50 -0.70 -15.28 -8.82
CA ARG A 50 0.36 -14.90 -7.86
C ARG A 50 -0.20 -14.33 -6.56
N ALA A 51 -1.52 -14.35 -6.34
CA ALA A 51 -2.13 -13.72 -5.17
C ALA A 51 -1.57 -14.27 -3.85
N GLN A 52 -1.37 -15.59 -3.77
CA GLN A 52 -0.79 -16.23 -2.59
C GLN A 52 0.70 -15.88 -2.40
N GLU A 53 1.45 -15.80 -3.50
CA GLU A 53 2.87 -15.42 -3.48
C GLU A 53 3.08 -13.94 -3.11
N LEU A 54 2.11 -13.09 -3.44
CA LEU A 54 2.14 -11.65 -3.20
C LEU A 54 1.43 -11.25 -1.90
N GLU A 55 0.95 -12.21 -1.11
CA GLU A 55 0.44 -11.96 0.23
C GLU A 55 1.46 -11.29 1.17
N PRO A 56 2.77 -11.65 1.15
CA PRO A 56 3.79 -10.92 1.89
C PRO A 56 3.92 -9.45 1.47
N LEU A 57 3.73 -9.15 0.18
CA LEU A 57 3.73 -7.78 -0.34
C LEU A 57 2.51 -7.00 0.15
N ARG A 58 1.33 -7.65 0.17
CA ARG A 58 0.12 -7.07 0.78
C ARG A 58 0.36 -6.75 2.26
N ALA A 59 0.93 -7.69 3.01
CA ALA A 59 1.24 -7.50 4.42
C ALA A 59 2.28 -6.38 4.65
N ALA A 60 3.26 -6.23 3.76
CA ALA A 60 4.23 -5.15 3.80
C ALA A 60 3.56 -3.78 3.56
N ALA A 61 2.67 -3.67 2.59
CA ALA A 61 1.87 -2.47 2.33
C ALA A 61 1.00 -2.07 3.53
N GLU A 62 0.29 -3.04 4.11
CA GLU A 62 -0.51 -2.83 5.32
C GLU A 62 0.34 -2.32 6.49
N ARG A 63 1.48 -2.96 6.76
CA ARG A 63 2.42 -2.55 7.81
C ARG A 63 2.99 -1.15 7.56
N ALA A 64 3.32 -0.84 6.31
CA ALA A 64 3.87 0.46 5.93
C ALA A 64 2.88 1.58 6.28
N VAL A 65 1.61 1.42 5.87
CA VAL A 65 0.54 2.40 6.13
C VAL A 65 0.19 2.46 7.63
N LYS A 66 0.15 1.32 8.32
CA LYS A 66 -0.11 1.28 9.78
C LYS A 66 0.98 1.96 10.61
N ALA A 67 2.20 2.09 10.07
CA ALA A 67 3.28 2.83 10.70
C ALA A 67 3.11 4.36 10.59
N ILE A 68 2.12 4.87 9.83
CA ILE A 68 1.86 6.31 9.72
C ILE A 68 1.18 6.79 11.02
N PRO A 69 1.74 7.79 11.71
CA PRO A 69 1.11 8.37 12.89
C PRO A 69 -0.27 8.95 12.56
N GLY A 70 -1.31 8.43 13.21
CA GLY A 70 -2.70 8.84 12.97
C GLY A 70 -3.54 7.86 12.15
N VAL A 71 -2.95 6.75 11.69
CA VAL A 71 -3.70 5.60 11.14
C VAL A 71 -4.06 4.63 12.28
N ALA A 72 -5.33 4.18 12.31
CA ALA A 72 -5.88 3.27 13.31
C ALA A 72 -5.85 1.80 12.84
#